data_AF-A0A177ENI9-F1
#
_entry.id   AF-A0A177ENI9-F1
#
_cell.length_a   1.000
_cell.length_b   1.000
_cell.length_c   1.000
_cell.angle_alpha   90.00
_cell.angle_beta   90.00
_cell.angle_gamma   90.00
#
_symmetry.space_group_name_H-M   'P 1'
#
loop_
_entity.id
_entity.type
_entity.pdbx_description
1 polymer ?
#
loop_
_entity_poly.entity_id
_entity_poly.type
_entity_poly.pdbx_seq_one_letter_code
_entity_poly.pdbx_strand_id
1 'polypeptide(L)'
;MIHGVLIVNSCGGLIYDEIIPSAFSGDLNIDRVIAMASTIYTAMEILSSHGITQRAGKYTKMYLRYEKASLTAMKTQTGMIFVIIHDTADTAASILKYVENAHVSFVSSILHNPEYYVDDRISIKFLHLENARRN
;
A
#
# COMPACT_ATOMS: atom_id res chain seq x y z
N MET A 1 -7.46 6.31 10.58
CA MET A 1 -6.33 5.52 11.13
C MET A 1 -5.75 4.63 10.05
N ILE A 2 -4.42 4.42 10.03
CA ILE A 2 -3.78 3.48 9.09
C ILE A 2 -3.77 2.08 9.70
N HIS A 3 -4.34 1.13 8.96
CA HIS A 3 -4.44 -0.29 9.32
C HIS A 3 -3.36 -1.13 8.65
N GLY A 4 -2.74 -0.64 7.58
CA GLY A 4 -1.64 -1.36 6.94
C GLY A 4 -1.09 -0.67 5.71
N VAL A 5 0.08 -1.12 5.29
CA VAL A 5 0.80 -0.67 4.10
C VAL A 5 1.32 -1.89 3.36
N LEU A 6 1.08 -1.92 2.05
CA LEU A 6 1.64 -2.90 1.14
C LEU A 6 2.42 -2.16 0.06
N ILE A 7 3.55 -2.73 -0.35
CA ILE A 7 4.31 -2.25 -1.50
C ILE A 7 4.39 -3.39 -2.51
N VAL A 8 3.91 -3.10 -3.70
CA VAL A 8 3.93 -4.00 -4.86
C VAL A 8 4.94 -3.45 -5.85
N ASN A 9 5.84 -4.30 -6.34
CA ASN A 9 6.79 -3.89 -7.37
C ASN A 9 6.11 -3.68 -8.73
N SER A 10 6.88 -3.23 -9.72
CA SER A 10 6.39 -2.95 -11.07
C SER A 10 5.88 -4.18 -11.82
N CYS A 11 6.25 -5.38 -11.36
CA CYS A 11 5.85 -6.68 -11.90
C CYS A 11 4.62 -7.28 -11.20
N GLY A 12 4.02 -6.58 -10.22
CA GLY A 12 2.85 -7.07 -9.50
C GLY A 12 3.15 -8.00 -8.31
N GLY A 13 4.43 -8.16 -7.96
CA GLY A 13 4.90 -8.91 -6.81
C GLY A 13 4.83 -8.08 -5.53
N LEU A 14 4.25 -8.65 -4.47
CA LEU A 14 4.25 -8.05 -3.13
C LEU A 14 5.68 -8.11 -2.56
N ILE A 15 6.31 -6.95 -2.33
CA ILE A 15 7.67 -6.83 -1.79
C ILE A 15 7.69 -6.40 -0.33
N TYR A 16 6.64 -5.74 0.16
CA TYR A 16 6.50 -5.35 1.56
C TYR A 16 5.05 -5.48 2.01
N ASP A 17 4.84 -5.96 3.22
CA ASP A 17 3.57 -5.91 3.91
C ASP A 17 3.77 -5.61 5.40
N GLU A 18 3.01 -4.65 5.89
CA GLU A 18 2.86 -4.38 7.32
C GLU A 18 1.39 -4.09 7.58
N ILE A 19 0.73 -4.95 8.35
CA ILE A 19 -0.72 -4.88 8.57
C ILE A 19 -0.98 -5.04 10.06
N ILE A 20 -1.90 -4.24 10.61
CA ILE A 20 -2.44 -4.37 11.96
C ILE A 20 -3.53 -5.45 11.93
N PRO A 21 -3.29 -6.66 12.46
CA PRO A 21 -4.25 -7.77 12.33
C PRO A 21 -5.59 -7.48 13.02
N SER A 22 -5.57 -6.71 14.11
CA SER A 22 -6.78 -6.35 14.86
C SER A 22 -7.75 -5.44 14.11
N ALA A 23 -7.35 -4.90 12.95
CA ALA A 23 -8.23 -4.12 12.09
C ALA A 23 -9.17 -4.99 11.25
N PHE A 24 -8.96 -6.32 11.21
CA PHE A 24 -9.72 -7.25 10.36
C PHE A 24 -10.53 -8.23 11.19
N SER A 25 -11.70 -8.60 10.69
CA SER A 25 -12.67 -9.44 11.40
C SER A 25 -12.40 -10.96 11.33
N GLY A 26 -11.18 -11.37 10.96
CA GLY A 26 -10.78 -12.77 10.88
C GLY A 26 -9.27 -12.96 10.74
N ASP A 27 -8.83 -14.22 10.67
CA ASP A 27 -7.42 -14.55 10.49
C ASP A 27 -6.89 -14.01 9.17
N LEU A 28 -5.94 -13.08 9.29
CA LEU A 28 -5.26 -12.47 8.15
C LEU A 28 -4.23 -13.49 7.60
N ASN A 29 -4.61 -14.20 6.54
CA ASN A 29 -3.74 -15.13 5.85
C ASN A 29 -2.85 -14.39 4.83
N ILE A 30 -1.53 -14.62 4.87
CA ILE A 30 -0.55 -14.06 3.93
C ILE A 30 -0.91 -14.31 2.46
N ASP A 31 -1.48 -15.46 2.13
CA ASP A 31 -1.93 -15.79 0.78
C ASP A 31 -3.03 -14.84 0.30
N ARG A 32 -3.92 -14.43 1.21
CA ARG A 32 -4.97 -13.44 0.91
C ARG A 32 -4.37 -12.05 0.71
N VAL A 33 -3.34 -11.69 1.46
CA VAL A 33 -2.62 -10.42 1.31
C VAL A 33 -1.92 -10.37 -0.05
N ILE A 34 -1.25 -11.46 -0.44
CA ILE A 34 -0.62 -11.59 -1.77
C ILE A 34 -1.69 -11.49 -2.87
N ALA A 35 -2.79 -12.24 -2.76
CA ALA A 35 -3.87 -12.21 -3.73
C ALA A 35 -4.49 -10.80 -3.87
N MET A 36 -4.69 -10.10 -2.75
CA MET A 36 -5.17 -8.73 -2.73
C MET A 36 -4.20 -7.78 -3.44
N ALA A 37 -2.90 -7.88 -3.16
CA ALA A 37 -1.86 -7.07 -3.80
C ALA A 37 -1.86 -7.25 -5.33
N SER A 38 -1.88 -8.49 -5.81
CA SER A 38 -1.92 -8.79 -7.26
C SER A 38 -3.24 -8.35 -7.91
N THR A 39 -4.36 -8.44 -7.20
CA THR A 39 -5.66 -7.94 -7.67
C THR A 39 -5.65 -6.42 -7.84
N ILE A 40 -5.08 -5.69 -6.88
CA ILE A 40 -4.95 -4.23 -6.94
C ILE A 40 -4.03 -3.83 -8.09
N TYR A 41 -2.89 -4.51 -8.26
CA TYR A 41 -2.01 -4.29 -9.41
C TYR A 41 -2.78 -4.42 -10.73
N THR A 42 -3.50 -5.53 -10.91
CA THR A 42 -4.28 -5.79 -12.13
C THR A 42 -5.35 -4.70 -12.36
N ALA A 43 -6.07 -4.32 -11.32
CA ALA A 43 -7.07 -3.26 -11.40
C ALA A 43 -6.43 -1.91 -11.81
N MET A 44 -5.25 -1.58 -11.26
CA MET A 44 -4.53 -0.36 -11.63
C MET A 44 -4.04 -0.38 -13.09
N GLU A 45 -3.57 -1.51 -13.60
CA GLU A 45 -3.19 -1.64 -15.01
C GLU A 45 -4.39 -1.42 -15.93
N ILE A 46 -5.54 -2.03 -15.61
CA ILE A 46 -6.79 -1.85 -16.37
C ILE A 46 -7.21 -0.37 -16.35
N LEU A 47 -7.24 0.27 -15.18
CA LEU A 47 -7.63 1.68 -15.08
C LEU A 47 -6.65 2.59 -15.85
N SER A 48 -5.37 2.24 -15.89
CA SER A 48 -4.35 3.02 -16.60
C SER A 48 -4.47 2.86 -18.11
N SER A 49 -4.75 1.64 -18.59
CA SER A 49 -4.98 1.37 -20.01
C SER A 49 -6.20 2.11 -20.57
N HIS A 50 -7.19 2.38 -19.72
CA HIS A 50 -8.38 3.18 -20.06
C HIS A 50 -8.17 4.69 -19.87
N GLY A 51 -6.97 5.13 -19.49
CA GLY A 51 -6.66 6.54 -19.26
C GLY A 51 -7.33 7.15 -18.03
N ILE A 52 -7.95 6.34 -17.18
CA ILE A 52 -8.63 6.76 -15.95
C ILE A 52 -7.59 7.14 -14.89
N THR A 53 -6.55 6.31 -14.75
CA THR A 53 -5.36 6.61 -13.94
C THR A 53 -4.23 7.04 -14.87
N GLN A 54 -4.20 8.33 -15.20
CA GLN A 54 -3.08 8.89 -15.96
C GLN A 54 -1.78 8.78 -15.15
N ARG A 55 -0.73 8.29 -15.83
CA ARG A 55 0.60 7.95 -15.33
C ARG A 55 1.18 9.05 -14.44
N ALA A 56 1.66 8.65 -13.26
CA ALA A 56 2.25 9.43 -12.17
C ALA A 56 1.25 10.13 -11.23
N GLY A 57 1.21 9.66 -9.97
CA GLY A 57 0.63 10.44 -8.86
C GLY A 57 -0.89 10.56 -8.84
N LYS A 58 -1.63 9.62 -9.44
CA LYS A 58 -3.10 9.58 -9.35
C LYS A 58 -3.60 8.42 -8.49
N TYR A 59 -4.59 8.77 -7.66
CA TYR A 59 -5.11 8.00 -6.53
C TYR A 59 -6.39 7.28 -6.94
N THR A 60 -6.59 6.08 -6.41
CA THR A 60 -7.91 5.46 -6.43
C THR A 60 -8.23 4.99 -5.02
N LYS A 61 -9.23 5.63 -4.40
CA LYS A 61 -9.83 5.18 -3.15
C LYS A 61 -10.86 4.11 -3.49
N MET A 62 -10.59 2.88 -3.08
CA MET A 62 -11.54 1.77 -3.13
C MET A 62 -12.15 1.57 -1.74
N TYR A 63 -13.48 1.50 -1.69
CA TYR A 63 -14.21 1.31 -0.44
C TYR A 63 -14.46 -0.19 -0.20
N LEU A 64 -13.91 -0.75 0.88
CA LEU A 64 -14.22 -2.12 1.28
C LEU A 64 -15.41 -2.10 2.24
N ARG A 65 -16.63 -2.18 1.68
CA ARG A 65 -17.90 -2.00 2.41
C ARG A 65 -18.11 -2.96 3.58
N TYR A 66 -17.42 -4.10 3.59
CA TYR A 66 -17.59 -5.15 4.59
C TYR A 66 -16.55 -5.13 5.73
N GLU A 67 -15.42 -4.46 5.55
CA GLU A 67 -14.30 -4.49 6.52
C GLU A 67 -14.18 -3.20 7.36
N LYS A 68 -15.11 -2.24 7.23
CA LYS A 68 -14.99 -0.88 7.79
C LYS A 68 -13.67 -0.17 7.45
N ALA A 69 -12.99 -0.64 6.40
CA ALA A 69 -11.72 -0.12 5.92
C ALA A 69 -11.85 0.42 4.49
N SER A 70 -10.93 1.28 4.11
CA SER A 70 -10.75 1.77 2.76
C SER A 70 -9.33 1.46 2.31
N LEU A 71 -9.19 1.23 1.00
CA LEU A 71 -7.91 1.03 0.35
C LEU A 71 -7.63 2.25 -0.53
N THR A 72 -6.42 2.77 -0.44
CA THR A 72 -5.91 3.74 -1.41
C THR A 72 -4.65 3.20 -2.04
N ALA A 73 -4.63 3.12 -3.37
CA ALA A 73 -3.45 2.70 -4.11
C ALA A 73 -2.87 3.88 -4.89
N MET A 74 -1.54 4.02 -4.85
CA MET A 74 -0.77 4.99 -5.62
C MET A 74 0.30 4.27 -6.43
N LYS A 75 0.30 4.49 -7.74
CA LYS A 75 1.36 4.02 -8.64
C LYS A 75 2.42 5.11 -8.82
N THR A 76 3.67 4.77 -8.54
CA THR A 76 4.83 5.65 -8.76
C THR A 76 5.17 5.75 -10.25
N GLN A 77 6.07 6.67 -10.60
CA GLN A 77 6.61 6.77 -11.96
C GLN A 77 7.38 5.52 -12.39
N THR A 78 8.00 4.81 -11.43
CA THR A 78 8.74 3.57 -11.67
C THR A 78 7.82 2.34 -11.78
N GLY A 79 6.51 2.51 -11.60
CA GLY A 79 5.52 1.45 -11.71
C GLY A 79 5.25 0.67 -10.43
N MET A 80 5.93 0.99 -9.33
CA MET A 80 5.60 0.42 -8.01
C MET A 80 4.26 0.93 -7.50
N ILE A 81 3.57 0.14 -6.70
CA ILE A 81 2.27 0.50 -6.14
C ILE A 81 2.34 0.47 -4.62
N PHE A 82 2.02 1.60 -4.00
CA PHE A 82 1.82 1.72 -2.56
C PHE A 82 0.32 1.56 -2.27
N VAL A 83 -0.05 0.56 -1.49
CA VAL A 83 -1.41 0.32 -1.06
C VAL A 83 -1.52 0.63 0.42
N ILE A 84 -2.39 1.56 0.77
CA ILE A 84 -2.68 1.94 2.16
C ILE A 84 -4.05 1.40 2.53
N ILE A 85 -4.08 0.64 3.61
CA ILE A 85 -5.31 0.20 4.27
C ILE A 85 -5.58 1.17 5.41
N HIS A 86 -6.75 1.79 5.44
CA HIS A 86 -7.05 2.86 6.38
C HIS A 86 -8.54 2.93 6.72
N ASP A 87 -8.93 3.80 7.65
CA ASP A 87 -10.34 3.99 7.99
C ASP A 87 -11.12 4.63 6.85
N THR A 88 -12.40 4.34 6.80
CA THR A 88 -13.32 4.95 5.82
C THR A 88 -13.43 6.46 5.96
N ALA A 89 -13.29 6.97 7.19
CA ALA A 89 -13.35 8.38 7.54
C ALA A 89 -12.12 9.19 7.05
N ASP A 90 -11.00 8.52 6.76
CA ASP A 90 -9.80 9.22 6.31
C ASP A 90 -10.02 9.85 4.92
N THR A 91 -9.61 11.11 4.82
CA THR A 91 -9.71 11.90 3.58
C THR A 91 -8.68 11.44 2.55
N ALA A 92 -8.96 11.66 1.26
CA ALA A 92 -7.98 11.35 0.21
C ALA A 92 -6.67 12.14 0.41
N ALA A 93 -6.76 13.40 0.85
CA ALA A 93 -5.60 14.27 1.07
C ALA A 93 -4.70 13.77 2.23
N SER A 94 -5.28 13.33 3.34
CA SER A 94 -4.50 12.79 4.47
C SER A 94 -3.79 11.50 4.09
N ILE A 95 -4.46 10.63 3.34
CA ILE A 95 -3.85 9.37 2.89
C ILE A 95 -2.78 9.62 1.85
N LEU A 96 -2.99 10.55 0.92
CA LEU A 96 -1.96 10.98 -0.01
C LEU A 96 -0.69 11.41 0.73
N LYS A 97 -0.82 12.35 1.68
CA LYS A 97 0.33 12.80 2.46
C LYS A 97 1.07 11.65 3.16
N TYR A 98 0.32 10.67 3.67
CA TYR A 98 0.91 9.46 4.25
C TYR A 98 1.67 8.64 3.21
N VAL A 99 1.09 8.41 2.03
CA VAL A 99 1.73 7.67 0.93
C VAL A 99 3.01 8.36 0.47
N GLU A 100 3.00 9.68 0.31
CA GLU A 100 4.19 10.46 -0.07
C GLU A 100 5.30 10.29 0.97
N ASN A 101 4.97 10.39 2.25
CA ASN A 101 5.92 10.14 3.33
C ASN A 101 6.43 8.70 3.31
N ALA A 102 5.56 7.72 3.07
CA ALA A 102 5.94 6.31 2.98
C ALA A 102 6.89 6.05 1.80
N HIS A 103 6.64 6.70 0.66
CA HIS A 103 7.52 6.65 -0.50
C HIS A 103 8.89 7.29 -0.20
N VAL A 104 8.93 8.45 0.47
CA VAL A 104 10.19 9.07 0.92
C VAL A 104 10.97 8.14 1.84
N SER A 105 10.31 7.54 2.85
CA SER A 105 10.93 6.58 3.77
C SER A 105 11.44 5.33 3.05
N PHE A 106 10.70 4.82 2.06
CA PHE A 106 11.14 3.71 1.22
C PHE A 106 12.43 4.06 0.47
N VAL A 107 12.46 5.23 -0.18
CA VAL A 107 13.65 5.69 -0.90
C VAL A 107 14.83 5.85 0.06
N SER A 108 14.66 6.53 1.19
CA SER A 108 15.77 6.82 2.11
C SER A 108 16.32 5.57 2.80
N SER A 109 15.46 4.62 3.15
CA SER A 109 15.82 3.51 4.04
C SER A 109 16.04 2.18 3.31
N ILE A 110 15.36 1.97 2.17
CA ILE A 110 15.44 0.72 1.43
C ILE A 110 16.27 0.87 0.17
N LEU A 111 15.99 1.85 -0.71
CA LEU A 111 16.74 1.99 -1.97
C LEU A 111 18.20 2.41 -1.78
N HIS A 112 18.52 3.07 -0.67
CA HIS A 112 19.91 3.40 -0.32
C HIS A 112 20.59 2.31 0.54
N ASN A 113 19.89 1.22 0.87
CA ASN A 113 20.51 0.10 1.56
C ASN A 113 21.33 -0.74 0.58
N PRO A 114 22.66 -0.85 0.74
CA PRO A 114 23.51 -1.62 -0.18
C PRO A 114 23.24 -3.13 -0.16
N GLU A 115 22.57 -3.63 0.87
CA GLU A 115 22.19 -5.05 0.99
C GLU A 115 20.85 -5.37 0.35
N TYR A 116 20.09 -4.35 -0.08
CA TYR A 116 18.80 -4.55 -0.72
C TYR A 116 18.97 -4.71 -2.23
N TYR A 117 18.48 -5.84 -2.75
CA TYR A 117 18.32 -6.04 -4.19
C TYR A 117 16.92 -5.59 -4.62
N VAL A 118 16.85 -4.90 -5.76
CA VAL A 118 15.57 -4.42 -6.29
C VAL A 118 14.64 -5.61 -6.52
N ASP A 119 13.38 -5.43 -6.15
CA ASP A 119 12.29 -6.41 -6.21
C ASP A 119 12.34 -7.55 -5.18
N ASP A 120 13.36 -7.61 -4.33
CA ASP A 120 13.39 -8.56 -3.21
C ASP A 120 12.38 -8.21 -2.13
N ARG A 121 12.01 -9.24 -1.35
CA ARG A 121 11.18 -9.07 -0.15
C ARG A 121 11.92 -8.20 0.87
N ILE A 122 11.25 -7.15 1.31
CA ILE A 122 11.73 -6.23 2.35
C ILE A 122 11.29 -6.77 3.70
N SER A 123 12.26 -7.20 4.50
CA SER A 123 12.04 -7.74 5.85
C SER A 123 12.31 -6.73 6.97
N ILE A 124 12.92 -5.58 6.65
CA ILE A 124 13.18 -4.50 7.60
C ILE A 124 11.93 -3.64 7.73
N LYS A 125 11.49 -3.38 8.97
CA LYS A 125 10.42 -2.40 9.25
C LYS A 125 10.98 -1.00 9.13
N PHE A 126 10.48 -0.22 8.19
CA PHE A 126 10.91 1.16 7.94
C PHE A 126 9.75 2.17 7.95
N LEU A 127 8.51 1.68 7.99
CA LEU A 127 7.33 2.49 8.25
C LEU A 127 6.91 2.28 9.70
N HIS A 128 6.34 3.31 10.31
CA HIS A 128 5.68 3.18 11.59
C HIS A 128 4.19 3.30 11.34
N LEU A 129 3.48 2.19 11.51
CA LEU A 129 2.04 2.24 11.69
C LEU A 129 1.80 2.86 13.06
N GLU A 130 1.20 4.06 13.09
CA GLU A 130 0.78 4.66 14.36
C GLU A 130 -0.19 3.69 15.03
N ASN A 131 0.28 3.04 16.09
CA ASN A 131 -0.59 2.22 16.93
C ASN A 131 -1.73 3.12 17.41
N ALA A 132 -2.98 2.69 17.16
CA ALA A 132 -4.10 3.08 18.00
C ALA A 132 -3.87 2.56 19.42
N ARG A 133 -2.99 3.24 20.16
CA ARG A 133 -2.99 3.25 21.61
C ARG A 133 -3.53 4.60 22.04
N ARG A 134 -4.85 4.70 22.02
CA ARG A 134 -5.63 5.43 23.03
C ARG A 134 -6.91 4.65 23.29
N ASN A 135 -6.83 3.75 24.26
CA ASN A 135 -7.91 3.60 25.23
C ASN A 135 -8.12 4.95 25.94
#